data_AF-A2F4K7-F1
#
_entry.id   AF-A2F4K7-F1
#
_cell.length_a   1.000
_cell.length_b   1.000
_cell.length_c   1.000
_cell.angle_alpha   90.00
_cell.angle_beta   90.00
_cell.angle_gamma   90.00
#
_symmetry.space_group_name_H-M   'P 1'
#
loop_
_entity.id
_entity.type
_entity.pdbx_description
1 polymer ?
#
loop_
_entity_poly.entity_id
_entity_poly.type
_entity_poly.pdbx_seq_one_letter_code
_entity_poly.pdbx_strand_id
1 'polypeptide(L)'
;MRTAGPLDDAFVPTQRRILGNYTREQLVDILDKYDEAFDINASKEKLIDLIIAIMKNTKPVSQPETKRSDIYLYLSWISKYIVLLFIAYFAFLAVSLLIFYLFVPKPQKFCNTNKQSIYCITCPKFAKCKSNNVTCETGFTFDGRYCVKTDDDTHVISKMLDFATTELRKRAGKHRCGKCLSNYLTIDQLDALIYSQNFINPQKYDFVFQKMIQILQQQYNISTQYDDRTTLIASTIADRPFSCILRRFLISSTFLFILICILCYLIKYSIKRTKNQKFIENKAQYMAIKVINEMKNHDSEIDENTLKHKFSKNPEIDLSLWLIIDSYLKKSPYVIARKSKGVTYYRFIL
;
A
#
# COMPACT_ATOMS: atom_id res chain seq x y z
N MET A 1 7.10 23.32 -47.17
CA MET A 1 8.12 24.35 -46.87
C MET A 1 7.46 25.72 -47.05
N ARG A 2 7.18 26.45 -45.96
CA ARG A 2 6.75 27.86 -46.04
C ARG A 2 8.02 28.70 -45.97
N THR A 3 8.36 29.37 -47.04
CA THR A 3 9.40 30.41 -47.06
C THR A 3 8.92 31.57 -46.19
N ALA A 4 9.71 31.92 -45.17
CA ALA A 4 9.47 33.12 -44.39
C ALA A 4 9.54 34.34 -45.33
N GLY A 5 8.45 35.10 -45.42
CA GLY A 5 8.47 36.38 -46.14
C GLY A 5 9.44 37.36 -45.46
N PRO A 6 9.98 38.34 -46.21
CA PRO A 6 10.89 39.35 -45.66
C PRO A 6 10.21 40.05 -44.48
N LEU A 7 10.84 39.97 -43.29
CA LEU A 7 10.41 40.77 -42.14
C LEU A 7 10.56 42.24 -42.50
N ASP A 8 9.45 42.97 -42.45
CA ASP A 8 9.31 44.38 -42.83
C ASP A 8 10.49 45.26 -42.36
N ASP A 9 11.12 45.97 -43.30
CA ASP A 9 12.14 47.01 -43.04
C ASP A 9 11.64 48.13 -42.10
N ALA A 10 10.34 48.18 -41.80
CA ALA A 10 9.72 49.11 -40.86
C ALA A 10 9.89 48.73 -39.37
N PHE A 11 10.32 47.50 -39.05
CA PHE A 11 10.44 47.04 -37.65
C PHE A 11 11.65 47.63 -36.92
N VAL A 12 12.79 47.74 -37.62
CA VAL A 12 14.08 48.16 -37.02
C VAL A 12 14.10 49.64 -36.58
N PRO A 13 13.58 50.61 -37.36
CA PRO A 13 13.59 52.01 -36.95
C PRO A 13 12.75 52.28 -35.68
N THR A 14 11.65 51.56 -35.53
CA THR A 14 10.72 51.72 -34.41
C THR A 14 11.32 51.20 -33.11
N GLN A 15 11.93 50.00 -33.13
CA GLN A 15 12.58 49.43 -31.95
C GLN A 15 13.78 50.25 -31.50
N ARG A 16 14.60 50.73 -32.45
CA ARG A 16 15.75 51.59 -32.13
C ARG A 16 15.33 52.89 -31.47
N ARG A 17 14.21 53.50 -31.89
CA ARG A 17 13.67 54.71 -31.26
C ARG A 17 13.20 54.46 -29.82
N ILE A 18 12.53 53.33 -29.58
CA ILE A 18 12.05 52.95 -28.24
C ILE A 18 13.25 52.70 -27.32
N LEU A 19 14.21 51.86 -27.74
CA LEU A 19 15.42 51.54 -26.97
C LEU A 19 16.33 52.76 -26.76
N GLY A 20 16.29 53.74 -27.67
CA GLY A 20 16.98 55.02 -27.52
C GLY A 20 16.56 55.81 -26.27
N ASN A 21 15.35 55.59 -25.76
CA ASN A 21 14.84 56.26 -24.55
C ASN A 21 15.29 55.59 -23.24
N TYR A 22 15.86 54.39 -23.29
CA TYR A 22 16.29 53.65 -22.09
C TYR A 22 17.65 54.13 -21.60
N THR A 23 17.89 54.07 -20.28
CA THR A 23 19.22 54.30 -19.72
C THR A 23 20.12 53.11 -20.01
N ARG A 24 21.44 53.32 -19.91
CA ARG A 24 22.43 52.26 -20.16
C ARG A 24 22.24 51.06 -19.21
N GLU A 25 21.93 51.33 -17.95
CA GLU A 25 21.63 50.31 -16.92
C GLU A 25 20.43 49.46 -17.32
N GLN A 26 19.36 50.07 -17.82
CA GLN A 26 18.18 49.32 -18.26
C GLN A 26 18.47 48.45 -19.50
N LEU A 27 19.36 48.89 -20.40
CA LEU A 27 19.78 48.07 -21.54
C LEU A 27 20.62 46.87 -21.09
N VAL A 28 21.46 47.05 -20.07
CA VAL A 28 22.23 45.97 -19.42
C VAL A 28 21.27 44.96 -18.76
N ASP A 29 20.29 45.42 -17.99
CA ASP A 29 19.27 44.55 -17.37
C ASP A 29 18.49 43.73 -18.41
N ILE A 30 18.21 44.32 -19.57
CA ILE A 30 17.55 43.61 -20.68
C ILE A 30 18.45 42.50 -21.22
N LEU A 31 19.73 42.78 -21.45
CA LEU A 31 20.68 41.79 -21.97
C LEU A 31 20.95 40.64 -20.98
N ASP A 32 21.05 40.95 -19.69
CA ASP A 32 21.16 39.94 -18.62
C ASP A 32 19.96 38.98 -18.63
N LYS A 33 18.75 39.50 -18.92
CA LYS A 33 17.54 38.68 -19.01
C LYS A 33 17.55 37.72 -20.21
N TYR A 34 18.33 38.03 -21.24
CA TYR A 34 18.53 37.15 -22.40
C TYR A 34 19.70 36.18 -22.24
N ASP A 35 20.45 36.25 -21.13
CA ASP A 35 21.63 35.41 -20.83
C ASP A 35 22.70 35.48 -21.92
N GLU A 36 22.85 36.65 -22.57
CA GLU A 36 23.81 36.89 -23.64
C GLU A 36 25.04 37.64 -23.13
N ALA A 37 26.23 37.20 -23.53
CA ALA A 37 27.46 37.86 -23.13
C ALA A 37 27.62 39.20 -23.87
N PHE A 38 27.84 40.28 -23.14
CA PHE A 38 28.11 41.60 -23.70
C PHE A 38 29.27 42.30 -22.98
N ASP A 39 29.88 43.28 -23.66
CA ASP A 39 30.93 44.11 -23.07
C ASP A 39 30.32 45.18 -22.17
N ILE A 40 30.61 45.13 -20.86
CA ILE A 40 30.13 46.08 -19.84
C ILE A 40 30.58 47.51 -20.16
N ASN A 41 31.62 47.70 -20.97
CA ASN A 41 32.11 49.02 -21.40
C ASN A 41 31.59 49.45 -22.77
N ALA A 42 30.69 48.69 -23.40
CA ALA A 42 30.11 49.06 -24.68
C ALA A 42 29.31 50.38 -24.60
N SER A 43 29.32 51.13 -25.72
CA SER A 43 28.50 52.33 -25.87
C SER A 43 27.01 51.97 -25.93
N LYS A 44 26.14 52.92 -25.59
CA LYS A 44 24.69 52.74 -25.56
C LYS A 44 24.17 52.21 -26.91
N GLU A 45 24.70 52.72 -28.02
CA GLU A 45 24.32 52.34 -29.38
C GLU A 45 24.67 50.88 -29.68
N LYS A 46 25.83 50.40 -29.23
CA LYS A 46 26.24 49.00 -29.37
C LYS A 46 25.33 48.05 -28.59
N LEU A 47 24.89 48.45 -27.39
CA LEU A 47 23.95 47.66 -26.60
C LEU A 47 22.58 47.58 -27.28
N ILE A 48 22.09 48.70 -27.84
CA ILE A 48 20.83 48.73 -28.60
C ILE A 48 20.89 47.80 -29.81
N ASP A 49 21.99 47.84 -30.56
CA ASP A 49 22.16 46.99 -31.75
C ASP A 49 22.25 45.50 -31.41
N LEU A 50 22.89 45.17 -30.29
CA LEU A 50 22.95 43.81 -29.77
C LEU A 50 21.55 43.31 -29.37
N ILE A 51 20.76 44.12 -28.64
CA ILE A 51 19.38 43.78 -28.26
C ILE A 51 18.51 43.58 -29.50
N ILE A 52 18.61 44.45 -30.52
CA ILE A 52 17.84 44.30 -31.76
C ILE A 52 18.25 43.02 -32.51
N ALA A 53 19.55 42.70 -32.54
CA ALA A 53 20.04 41.46 -33.15
C ALA A 53 19.51 40.23 -32.42
N ILE A 54 19.52 40.24 -31.07
CA ILE A 54 18.93 39.19 -30.25
C ILE A 54 17.44 39.07 -30.54
N MET A 55 16.67 40.16 -30.53
CA MET A 55 15.24 40.15 -30.82
C MET A 55 14.91 39.62 -32.22
N LYS A 56 15.77 39.88 -33.22
CA LYS A 56 15.61 39.39 -34.60
C LYS A 56 15.92 37.90 -34.73
N ASN A 57 16.91 37.41 -33.98
CA ASN A 57 17.37 36.02 -34.03
C ASN A 57 16.61 35.10 -33.06
N THR A 58 16.06 35.65 -32.00
CA THR A 58 15.21 34.92 -31.06
C THR A 58 13.87 34.72 -31.74
N LYS A 59 13.70 33.56 -32.40
CA LYS A 59 12.36 33.08 -32.82
C LYS A 59 11.43 33.31 -31.65
N PRO A 60 10.24 33.92 -31.85
CA PRO A 60 9.32 34.22 -30.76
C PRO A 60 9.21 32.96 -29.93
N VAL A 61 9.71 33.01 -28.69
CA VAL A 61 9.71 31.87 -27.79
C VAL A 61 8.26 31.43 -27.77
N SER A 62 7.97 30.33 -28.46
CA SER A 62 6.66 29.75 -28.47
C SER A 62 6.40 29.45 -27.01
N GLN A 63 5.60 30.30 -26.37
CA GLN A 63 5.15 30.07 -25.00
C GLN A 63 4.75 28.60 -24.96
N PRO A 64 5.23 27.81 -23.99
CA PRO A 64 4.97 26.39 -23.94
C PRO A 64 3.45 26.19 -23.85
N GLU A 65 2.80 26.11 -25.00
CA GLU A 65 1.39 25.85 -25.14
C GLU A 65 1.21 24.41 -24.62
N THR A 66 0.42 24.32 -23.56
CA THR A 66 -0.43 23.18 -23.23
C THR A 66 0.21 21.82 -22.93
N LYS A 67 1.53 21.66 -22.76
CA LYS A 67 2.06 20.39 -22.22
C LYS A 67 1.66 20.09 -20.77
N ARG A 68 1.13 21.09 -20.04
CA ARG A 68 0.71 20.92 -18.64
C ARG A 68 -0.61 20.14 -18.52
N SER A 69 -1.56 20.24 -19.47
CA SER A 69 -2.85 19.53 -19.35
C SER A 69 -2.72 18.02 -19.53
N ASP A 70 -1.83 17.58 -20.42
CA ASP A 70 -1.65 16.16 -20.73
C ASP A 70 -1.05 15.40 -19.54
N ILE A 71 -0.21 16.07 -18.75
CA ILE A 71 0.37 15.50 -17.51
C ILE A 71 -0.72 15.21 -16.47
N TYR A 72 -1.76 16.05 -16.35
CA TYR A 72 -2.86 15.82 -15.39
C TYR A 72 -3.78 14.69 -15.81
N LEU A 73 -4.06 14.57 -17.12
CA LEU A 73 -4.81 13.43 -17.65
C LEU A 73 -4.03 12.14 -17.41
N TYR A 74 -2.73 12.12 -17.69
CA TYR A 74 -1.87 10.96 -17.48
C TYR A 74 -1.81 10.52 -16.00
N LEU A 75 -1.67 11.47 -15.07
CA LEU A 75 -1.71 11.20 -13.62
C LEU A 75 -3.05 10.63 -13.15
N SER A 76 -4.17 11.10 -13.71
CA SER A 76 -5.50 10.55 -13.41
C SER A 76 -5.62 9.08 -13.82
N TRP A 77 -5.16 8.75 -15.03
CA TRP A 77 -5.16 7.38 -15.54
C TRP A 77 -4.27 6.45 -14.70
N ILE A 78 -3.08 6.89 -14.32
CA ILE A 78 -2.18 6.13 -13.44
C ILE A 78 -2.87 5.84 -12.09
N SER A 79 -3.51 6.83 -11.47
CA SER A 79 -4.18 6.62 -10.18
C SER A 79 -5.29 5.57 -10.25
N LYS A 80 -6.07 5.55 -11.33
CA LYS A 80 -7.12 4.55 -11.55
C LYS A 80 -6.51 3.17 -11.76
N TYR A 81 -5.42 3.08 -12.50
CA TYR A 81 -4.72 1.81 -12.76
C TYR A 81 -4.12 1.23 -11.47
N ILE A 82 -3.52 2.06 -10.61
CA ILE A 82 -3.01 1.64 -9.30
C ILE A 82 -4.14 1.08 -8.43
N VAL A 83 -5.29 1.76 -8.36
CA VAL A 83 -6.43 1.28 -7.58
C VAL A 83 -6.93 -0.07 -8.12
N LEU A 84 -7.02 -0.23 -9.45
CA LEU A 84 -7.45 -1.46 -10.09
C LEU A 84 -6.48 -2.62 -9.84
N LEU A 85 -5.16 -2.37 -9.93
CA LEU A 85 -4.13 -3.34 -9.57
C LEU A 85 -4.24 -3.77 -8.11
N PHE A 86 -4.58 -2.83 -7.20
CA PHE A 86 -4.78 -3.15 -5.79
C PHE A 86 -5.96 -4.06 -5.54
N ILE A 87 -7.10 -3.75 -6.17
CA ILE A 87 -8.30 -4.60 -6.08
C ILE A 87 -7.98 -6.00 -6.64
N ALA A 88 -7.29 -6.07 -7.78
CA ALA A 88 -6.87 -7.33 -8.37
C ALA A 88 -5.92 -8.12 -7.45
N TYR A 89 -4.96 -7.46 -6.81
CA TYR A 89 -4.03 -8.10 -5.88
C TYR A 89 -4.74 -8.66 -4.63
N PHE A 90 -5.65 -7.89 -4.03
CA PHE A 90 -6.43 -8.37 -2.88
C PHE A 90 -7.39 -9.49 -3.25
N ALA A 91 -8.03 -9.40 -4.43
CA ALA A 91 -8.85 -10.49 -4.95
C ALA A 91 -8.00 -11.75 -5.17
N PHE A 92 -6.82 -11.62 -5.75
CA PHE A 92 -5.88 -12.73 -5.95
C PHE A 92 -5.44 -13.34 -4.61
N LEU A 93 -5.12 -12.54 -3.59
CA LEU A 93 -4.79 -13.03 -2.25
C LEU A 93 -5.96 -13.76 -1.61
N ALA A 94 -7.18 -13.21 -1.70
CA ALA A 94 -8.38 -13.83 -1.15
C ALA A 94 -8.67 -15.18 -1.83
N VAL A 95 -8.57 -15.24 -3.16
CA VAL A 95 -8.72 -16.48 -3.92
C VAL A 95 -7.59 -17.47 -3.58
N SER A 96 -6.35 -17.01 -3.45
CA SER A 96 -5.22 -17.87 -3.05
C SER A 96 -5.41 -18.45 -1.65
N LEU A 97 -5.90 -17.65 -0.70
CA LEU A 97 -6.24 -18.13 0.65
C LEU A 97 -7.42 -19.11 0.63
N LEU A 98 -8.43 -18.87 -0.21
CA LEU A 98 -9.56 -19.77 -0.39
C LEU A 98 -9.11 -21.10 -1.01
N ILE A 99 -8.30 -21.06 -2.07
CA ILE A 99 -7.71 -22.24 -2.70
C ILE A 99 -6.86 -22.97 -1.66
N PHE A 100 -5.99 -22.27 -0.93
CA PHE A 100 -5.23 -22.88 0.15
C PHE A 100 -6.16 -23.52 1.20
N TYR A 101 -7.23 -22.87 1.61
CA TYR A 101 -8.18 -23.45 2.56
C TYR A 101 -8.91 -24.70 2.03
N LEU A 102 -9.31 -24.69 0.76
CA LEU A 102 -10.04 -25.80 0.13
C LEU A 102 -9.13 -26.97 -0.27
N PHE A 103 -7.91 -26.68 -0.72
CA PHE A 103 -6.96 -27.65 -1.25
C PHE A 103 -5.85 -28.03 -0.28
N VAL A 104 -5.67 -27.33 0.84
CA VAL A 104 -4.87 -27.88 1.95
C VAL A 104 -5.58 -29.16 2.37
N PRO A 105 -4.95 -30.32 2.12
CA PRO A 105 -5.57 -31.58 2.44
C PRO A 105 -5.89 -31.56 3.93
N LYS A 106 -7.18 -31.73 4.27
CA LYS A 106 -7.58 -32.04 5.64
C LYS A 106 -6.66 -33.18 6.09
N PRO A 107 -5.97 -33.07 7.24
CA PRO A 107 -4.95 -34.03 7.63
C PRO A 107 -5.53 -35.44 7.48
N GLN A 108 -4.85 -36.30 6.70
CA GLN A 108 -5.23 -37.70 6.58
C GLN A 108 -5.27 -38.28 7.99
N LYS A 109 -6.32 -39.07 8.28
CA LYS A 109 -6.59 -39.51 9.66
C LYS A 109 -5.38 -40.21 10.25
N PHE A 110 -4.71 -41.12 9.50
CA PHE A 110 -3.51 -41.81 9.98
C PHE A 110 -2.52 -42.17 8.86
N CYS A 111 -1.22 -42.09 9.11
CA CYS A 111 -0.16 -42.47 8.18
C CYS A 111 -0.09 -44.01 8.03
N ASN A 112 0.04 -44.50 6.79
CA ASN A 112 0.26 -45.94 6.51
C ASN A 112 1.63 -46.45 7.03
N THR A 113 2.57 -45.54 7.24
CA THR A 113 3.91 -45.84 7.78
C THR A 113 4.14 -45.08 9.08
N ASN A 114 4.99 -45.62 9.96
CA ASN A 114 5.41 -44.96 11.21
C ASN A 114 6.26 -43.69 10.99
N LYS A 115 6.47 -43.25 9.73
CA LYS A 115 7.19 -42.02 9.42
C LYS A 115 6.30 -40.81 9.73
N GLN A 116 6.89 -39.85 10.43
CA GLN A 116 6.28 -38.57 10.73
C GLN A 116 6.13 -37.77 9.42
N SER A 117 4.90 -37.41 9.08
CA SER A 117 4.58 -36.54 7.93
C SER A 117 3.70 -35.40 8.41
N ILE A 118 3.86 -34.24 7.79
CA ILE A 118 3.08 -33.04 8.11
C ILE A 118 1.59 -33.24 7.79
N TYR A 119 1.27 -34.17 6.89
CA TYR A 119 -0.07 -34.34 6.32
C TYR A 119 -0.90 -35.47 6.95
N CYS A 120 -0.35 -36.24 7.90
CA CYS A 120 -1.06 -37.35 8.53
C CYS A 120 -0.68 -37.53 10.00
N ILE A 121 -1.62 -38.05 10.80
CA ILE A 121 -1.34 -38.43 12.20
C ILE A 121 -0.57 -39.75 12.17
N THR A 122 0.58 -39.86 12.83
CA THR A 122 1.29 -41.14 12.82
C THR A 122 0.47 -42.22 13.50
N CYS A 123 0.62 -43.44 12.99
CA CYS A 123 -0.11 -44.60 13.50
C CYS A 123 0.16 -44.79 15.01
N PRO A 124 -0.89 -44.94 15.84
CA PRO A 124 -0.69 -45.22 17.25
C PRO A 124 0.02 -46.56 17.44
N LYS A 125 0.74 -46.69 18.55
CA LYS A 125 1.37 -47.96 18.91
C LYS A 125 0.29 -49.02 19.17
N PHE A 126 0.59 -50.27 18.83
CA PHE A 126 -0.35 -51.41 18.85
C PHE A 126 -1.53 -51.26 17.88
N ALA A 127 -1.34 -50.47 16.81
CA ALA A 127 -2.31 -50.31 15.75
C ALA A 127 -1.72 -50.65 14.39
N LYS A 128 -2.56 -51.20 13.52
CA LYS A 128 -2.30 -51.34 12.08
C LYS A 128 -3.11 -50.27 11.36
N CYS A 129 -2.42 -49.31 10.76
CA CYS A 129 -3.01 -48.25 9.96
C CYS A 129 -2.90 -48.58 8.47
N LYS A 130 -4.04 -48.70 7.79
CA LYS A 130 -4.08 -48.94 6.35
C LYS A 130 -5.22 -48.12 5.73
N SER A 131 -4.88 -47.29 4.75
CA SER A 131 -5.85 -46.53 3.94
C SER A 131 -6.87 -45.75 4.78
N ASN A 132 -6.39 -44.98 5.78
CA ASN A 132 -7.18 -44.20 6.74
C ASN A 132 -7.99 -44.98 7.79
N ASN A 133 -7.95 -46.31 7.78
CA ASN A 133 -8.53 -47.13 8.84
C ASN A 133 -7.48 -47.51 9.87
N VAL A 134 -7.88 -47.48 11.15
CA VAL A 134 -7.07 -47.91 12.28
C VAL A 134 -7.71 -49.15 12.87
N THR A 135 -6.91 -50.21 13.00
CA THR A 135 -7.31 -51.44 13.68
C THR A 135 -6.29 -51.71 14.78
N CYS A 136 -6.74 -51.74 16.03
CA CYS A 136 -5.87 -52.10 17.14
C CYS A 136 -5.56 -53.60 17.13
N GLU A 137 -4.40 -53.98 17.68
CA GLU A 137 -4.05 -55.37 17.92
C GLU A 137 -5.03 -56.03 18.89
N THR A 138 -5.12 -57.36 18.84
CA THR A 138 -6.01 -58.14 19.71
C THR A 138 -5.75 -57.83 21.19
N GLY A 139 -6.81 -57.51 21.94
CA GLY A 139 -6.72 -57.10 23.35
C GLY A 139 -6.57 -55.59 23.58
N PHE A 140 -6.66 -54.78 22.51
CA PHE A 140 -6.65 -53.32 22.58
C PHE A 140 -7.91 -52.74 21.93
N THR A 141 -8.44 -51.67 22.51
CA THR A 141 -9.56 -50.88 21.99
C THR A 141 -9.08 -49.53 21.48
N PHE A 142 -9.64 -49.11 20.34
CA PHE A 142 -9.35 -47.81 19.75
C PHE A 142 -10.18 -46.73 20.44
N ASP A 143 -9.52 -45.78 21.08
CA ASP A 143 -10.18 -44.61 21.67
C ASP A 143 -9.69 -43.33 21.02
N GLY A 144 -10.20 -43.08 19.80
CA GLY A 144 -10.00 -41.85 19.01
C GLY A 144 -8.59 -41.62 18.46
N ARG A 145 -7.56 -41.68 19.30
CA ARG A 145 -6.15 -41.42 18.95
C ARG A 145 -5.18 -42.49 19.40
N TYR A 146 -5.57 -43.32 20.38
CA TYR A 146 -4.70 -44.34 20.96
C TYR A 146 -5.36 -45.72 20.87
N CYS A 147 -4.52 -46.75 20.80
CA CYS A 147 -4.93 -48.12 21.10
C CYS A 147 -4.52 -48.42 22.54
N VAL A 148 -5.51 -48.60 23.41
CA VAL A 148 -5.31 -48.85 24.83
C VAL A 148 -5.75 -50.27 25.14
N LYS A 149 -5.03 -50.97 26.02
CA LYS A 149 -5.41 -52.33 26.41
C LYS A 149 -6.84 -52.32 26.97
N THR A 150 -7.66 -53.28 26.56
CA THR A 150 -9.06 -53.39 26.96
C THR A 150 -9.15 -53.82 28.42
N ASP A 151 -9.34 -52.85 29.31
CA ASP A 151 -9.47 -52.98 30.76
C ASP A 151 -10.61 -52.04 31.23
N ASP A 152 -11.12 -52.19 32.46
CA ASP A 152 -12.18 -51.32 33.01
C ASP A 152 -11.77 -49.82 33.05
N ASP A 153 -10.47 -49.54 33.11
CA ASP A 153 -9.91 -48.20 33.22
C ASP A 153 -9.52 -47.58 31.86
N THR A 154 -9.76 -48.26 30.73
CA THR A 154 -9.29 -47.81 29.38
C THR A 154 -9.67 -46.36 29.07
N HIS A 155 -10.92 -45.98 29.29
CA HIS A 155 -11.40 -44.62 28.98
C HIS A 155 -10.76 -43.56 29.89
N VAL A 156 -10.46 -43.90 31.14
CA VAL A 156 -9.75 -43.00 32.06
C VAL A 156 -8.30 -42.81 31.61
N ILE A 157 -7.61 -43.91 31.27
CA ILE A 157 -6.24 -43.87 30.75
C ILE A 157 -6.16 -42.98 29.51
N SER A 158 -7.11 -43.12 28.59
CA SER A 158 -7.16 -42.32 27.37
C SER A 158 -7.35 -40.82 27.64
N LYS A 159 -8.26 -40.46 28.56
CA LYS A 159 -8.42 -39.05 29.01
C LYS A 159 -7.16 -38.49 29.63
N MET A 160 -6.48 -39.26 30.49
CA MET A 160 -5.21 -38.86 31.08
C MET A 160 -4.12 -38.67 30.01
N LEU A 161 -4.04 -39.56 29.02
CA LEU A 161 -3.12 -39.45 27.88
C LEU A 161 -3.38 -38.19 27.06
N ASP A 162 -4.64 -37.89 26.74
CA ASP A 162 -5.00 -36.68 25.98
C ASP A 162 -4.67 -35.40 26.74
N PHE A 163 -4.93 -35.36 28.05
CA PHE A 163 -4.54 -34.24 28.88
C PHE A 163 -3.01 -34.08 28.96
N ALA A 164 -2.29 -35.16 29.26
CA ALA A 164 -0.83 -35.17 29.36
C ALA A 164 -0.16 -34.71 28.06
N THR A 165 -0.58 -35.27 26.92
CA THR A 165 -0.05 -34.89 25.61
C THR A 165 -0.36 -33.43 25.27
N THR A 166 -1.55 -32.93 25.63
CA THR A 166 -1.92 -31.52 25.44
C THR A 166 -1.05 -30.58 26.26
N GLU A 167 -0.81 -30.89 27.54
CA GLU A 167 0.04 -30.06 28.40
C GLU A 167 1.51 -30.09 27.95
N LEU A 168 2.03 -31.24 27.54
CA LEU A 168 3.37 -31.36 26.97
C LEU A 168 3.53 -30.54 25.67
N ARG A 169 2.54 -30.58 24.77
CA ARG A 169 2.53 -29.77 23.55
C ARG A 169 2.46 -28.28 23.85
N LYS A 170 1.62 -27.86 24.81
CA LYS A 170 1.55 -26.46 25.27
C LYS A 170 2.88 -26.00 25.87
N ARG A 171 3.53 -26.85 26.68
CA ARG A 171 4.85 -26.56 27.28
C ARG A 171 5.90 -26.37 26.20
N ALA A 172 6.00 -27.30 25.25
CA ALA A 172 6.88 -27.20 24.08
C ALA A 172 6.57 -25.93 23.24
N GLY A 173 5.28 -25.60 23.08
CA GLY A 173 4.81 -24.38 22.44
C GLY A 173 5.29 -23.11 23.13
N LYS A 174 5.12 -23.01 24.45
CA LYS A 174 5.59 -21.88 25.28
C LYS A 174 7.10 -21.72 25.22
N HIS A 175 7.86 -22.83 25.28
CA HIS A 175 9.32 -22.82 25.14
C HIS A 175 9.76 -22.27 23.78
N ARG A 176 9.19 -22.77 22.67
CA ARG A 176 9.47 -22.24 21.31
C ARG A 176 9.12 -20.76 21.14
N CYS A 177 8.28 -20.23 22.02
CA CYS A 177 7.88 -18.83 22.06
C CYS A 177 8.68 -17.99 23.07
N GLY A 178 9.71 -18.56 23.70
CA GLY A 178 10.55 -17.88 24.71
C GLY A 178 9.81 -17.54 26.01
N LYS A 179 8.65 -18.15 26.28
CA LYS A 179 7.87 -17.91 27.50
C LYS A 179 8.22 -18.86 28.64
N CYS A 180 9.06 -19.85 28.37
CA CYS A 180 9.48 -20.84 29.35
C CYS A 180 10.90 -21.30 29.04
N LEU A 181 11.67 -21.61 30.09
CA LEU A 181 13.07 -22.05 30.00
C LEU A 181 13.22 -23.49 29.50
N SER A 182 12.22 -24.36 29.72
CA SER A 182 12.27 -25.77 29.32
C SER A 182 11.05 -26.19 28.49
N ASN A 183 11.27 -27.14 27.58
CA ASN A 183 10.22 -27.79 26.77
C ASN A 183 9.72 -29.13 27.36
N TYR A 184 10.27 -29.56 28.50
CA TYR A 184 9.96 -30.81 29.17
C TYR A 184 9.25 -30.58 30.52
N LEU A 185 8.66 -31.66 31.03
CA LEU A 185 8.16 -31.80 32.40
C LEU A 185 8.78 -33.04 33.04
N THR A 186 9.01 -33.01 34.35
CA THR A 186 9.33 -34.24 35.10
C THR A 186 8.08 -35.09 35.27
N ILE A 187 8.23 -36.39 35.55
CA ILE A 187 7.10 -37.27 35.87
C ILE A 187 6.29 -36.71 37.05
N ASP A 188 6.95 -36.23 38.11
CA ASP A 188 6.28 -35.66 39.29
C ASP A 188 5.47 -34.40 38.97
N GLN A 189 5.99 -33.54 38.07
CA GLN A 189 5.24 -32.37 37.61
C GLN A 189 4.02 -32.75 36.78
N LEU A 190 4.15 -33.78 35.93
CA LEU A 190 3.05 -34.29 35.14
C LEU A 190 2.01 -34.97 36.03
N ASP A 191 2.45 -35.69 37.05
CA ASP A 191 1.63 -36.31 38.08
C ASP A 191 0.77 -35.27 38.80
N ALA A 192 1.40 -34.24 39.37
CA ALA A 192 0.70 -33.15 40.03
C ALA A 192 -0.35 -32.48 39.13
N LEU A 193 -0.04 -32.30 37.84
CA LEU A 193 -0.98 -31.75 36.86
C LEU A 193 -2.17 -32.68 36.60
N ILE A 194 -1.95 -33.99 36.45
CA ILE A 194 -3.01 -34.96 36.16
C ILE A 194 -3.88 -35.20 37.40
N TYR A 195 -3.26 -35.32 38.58
CA TYR A 195 -3.96 -35.48 39.86
C TYR A 195 -4.95 -34.32 40.10
N SER A 196 -4.55 -33.08 39.75
CA SER A 196 -5.41 -31.89 39.88
C SER A 196 -6.71 -31.92 39.05
N GLN A 197 -6.80 -32.78 38.03
CA GLN A 197 -7.98 -32.88 37.17
C GLN A 197 -9.05 -33.83 37.68
N ASN A 198 -8.77 -34.60 38.76
CA ASN A 198 -9.73 -35.54 39.37
C ASN A 198 -10.35 -36.55 38.40
N PHE A 199 -9.56 -37.11 37.47
CA PHE A 199 -10.07 -38.08 36.49
C PHE A 199 -10.54 -39.41 37.09
N ILE A 200 -10.01 -39.82 38.25
CA ILE A 200 -10.25 -41.13 38.87
C ILE A 200 -10.23 -41.03 40.40
N ASN A 201 -10.83 -42.03 41.06
CA ASN A 201 -10.71 -42.23 42.50
C ASN A 201 -9.23 -42.37 42.92
N PRO A 202 -8.78 -41.67 43.97
CA PRO A 202 -7.40 -41.74 44.49
C PRO A 202 -6.88 -43.17 44.70
N GLN A 203 -7.73 -44.13 45.09
CA GLN A 203 -7.29 -45.51 45.36
C GLN A 203 -6.73 -46.26 44.14
N LYS A 204 -7.18 -45.90 42.93
CA LYS A 204 -6.71 -46.51 41.67
C LYS A 204 -5.72 -45.62 40.91
N TYR A 205 -5.48 -44.41 41.39
CA TYR A 205 -4.76 -43.37 40.66
C TYR A 205 -3.35 -43.82 40.28
N ASP A 206 -2.55 -44.27 41.25
CA ASP A 206 -1.15 -44.65 41.02
C ASP A 206 -1.02 -45.73 39.94
N PHE A 207 -1.85 -46.76 40.01
CA PHE A 207 -1.85 -47.84 39.03
C PHE A 207 -2.20 -47.37 37.62
N VAL A 208 -3.24 -46.54 37.50
CA VAL A 208 -3.70 -46.00 36.21
C VAL A 208 -2.69 -45.00 35.65
N PHE A 209 -2.10 -44.16 36.50
CA PHE A 209 -1.06 -43.20 36.14
C PHE A 209 0.20 -43.91 35.61
N GLN A 210 0.68 -44.97 36.28
CA GLN A 210 1.84 -45.74 35.81
C GLN A 210 1.59 -46.38 34.44
N LYS A 211 0.40 -46.98 34.22
CA LYS A 211 0.00 -47.49 32.89
C LYS A 211 0.00 -46.37 31.84
N MET A 212 -0.51 -45.19 32.18
CA MET A 212 -0.52 -44.04 31.29
C MET A 212 0.89 -43.58 30.92
N ILE A 213 1.81 -43.45 31.89
CA ILE A 213 3.20 -43.08 31.63
C ILE A 213 3.87 -44.10 30.72
N GLN A 214 3.65 -45.40 30.95
CA GLN A 214 4.18 -46.46 30.10
C GLN A 214 3.70 -46.33 28.66
N ILE A 215 2.41 -46.03 28.43
CA ILE A 215 1.86 -45.80 27.10
C ILE A 215 2.43 -44.51 26.48
N LEU A 216 2.57 -43.45 27.28
CA LEU A 216 3.04 -42.13 26.86
C LEU A 216 4.50 -42.17 26.38
N GLN A 217 5.39 -42.83 27.12
CA GLN A 217 6.81 -43.00 26.75
C GLN A 217 7.01 -43.79 25.46
N GLN A 218 6.02 -44.60 25.09
CA GLN A 218 6.05 -45.41 23.88
C GLN A 218 5.52 -44.67 22.65
N GLN A 219 5.00 -43.45 22.79
CA GLN A 219 4.54 -42.63 21.68
C GLN A 219 5.71 -41.99 20.93
N TYR A 220 5.72 -42.08 19.61
CA TYR A 220 6.76 -41.48 18.75
C TYR A 220 6.91 -39.95 18.90
N ASN A 221 5.83 -39.26 19.30
CA ASN A 221 5.83 -37.80 19.49
C ASN A 221 6.42 -37.36 20.82
N ILE A 222 6.74 -38.30 21.69
CA ILE A 222 7.22 -38.04 23.04
C ILE A 222 8.69 -38.43 23.11
N SER A 223 9.53 -37.47 23.49
CA SER A 223 10.93 -37.69 23.79
C SER A 223 11.07 -37.86 25.29
N THR A 224 11.74 -38.93 25.70
CA THR A 224 12.09 -39.19 27.10
C THR A 224 13.59 -39.03 27.25
N GLN A 225 14.02 -38.23 28.21
CA GLN A 225 15.42 -38.02 28.57
C GLN A 225 15.60 -38.33 30.05
N TYR A 226 16.77 -38.85 30.41
CA TYR A 226 17.13 -39.15 31.79
C TYR A 226 18.17 -38.12 32.24
N ASP A 227 17.85 -37.36 33.28
CA ASP A 227 18.73 -36.33 33.86
C ASP A 227 18.98 -36.71 35.32
N ASP A 228 20.16 -37.31 35.58
CA ASP A 228 20.80 -37.87 36.79
C ASP A 228 19.95 -38.53 37.89
N ARG A 229 18.69 -38.14 38.09
CA ARG A 229 17.70 -38.72 39.01
C ARG A 229 16.24 -38.58 38.55
N THR A 230 15.97 -37.89 37.44
CA THR A 230 14.60 -37.60 36.99
C THR A 230 14.39 -38.00 35.55
N THR A 231 13.18 -38.47 35.25
CA THR A 231 12.76 -38.74 33.88
C THR A 231 12.06 -37.49 33.35
N LEU A 232 12.65 -36.90 32.32
CA LEU A 232 12.13 -35.73 31.62
C LEU A 232 11.32 -36.19 30.42
N ILE A 233 10.10 -35.69 30.29
CA ILE A 233 9.18 -36.02 29.20
C ILE A 233 8.89 -34.74 28.43
N ALA A 234 9.10 -34.76 27.11
CA ALA A 234 8.85 -33.63 26.22
C ALA A 234 8.05 -34.06 24.99
N SER A 235 7.22 -33.16 24.46
CA SER A 235 6.63 -33.37 23.13
C SER A 235 7.50 -32.79 22.02
N THR A 236 7.68 -33.55 20.94
CA THR A 236 8.33 -33.09 19.70
C THR A 236 7.43 -32.12 18.91
N ILE A 237 6.12 -32.27 19.06
CA ILE A 237 5.09 -31.38 18.53
C ILE A 237 4.83 -30.26 19.54
N ALA A 238 4.67 -29.04 19.05
CA ALA A 238 4.52 -27.86 19.89
C ALA A 238 3.27 -27.07 19.51
N ASP A 239 2.34 -26.94 20.45
CA ASP A 239 1.13 -26.14 20.30
C ASP A 239 1.43 -24.69 20.69
N ARG A 240 1.81 -23.89 19.69
CA ARG A 240 2.18 -22.49 19.91
C ARG A 240 0.92 -21.66 20.18
N PRO A 241 0.89 -20.83 21.24
CA PRO A 241 -0.24 -19.94 21.49
C PRO A 241 -0.41 -18.96 20.32
N PHE A 242 -1.65 -18.63 19.98
CA PHE A 242 -1.97 -17.75 18.84
C PHE A 242 -1.21 -16.41 18.89
N SER A 243 -1.06 -15.83 20.08
CA SER A 243 -0.27 -14.60 20.30
C SER A 243 1.19 -14.70 19.84
N CYS A 244 1.81 -15.88 19.95
CA CYS A 244 3.17 -16.11 19.50
C CYS A 244 3.25 -16.26 17.97
N ILE A 245 2.28 -16.97 17.37
CA ILE A 245 2.17 -17.10 15.92
C ILE A 245 1.99 -15.71 15.30
N LEU A 246 1.06 -14.91 15.84
CA LEU A 246 0.80 -13.55 15.39
C LEU A 246 2.01 -12.64 15.58
N ARG A 247 2.67 -12.67 16.74
CA ARG A 247 3.89 -11.87 16.98
C ARG A 247 4.98 -12.20 15.96
N ARG A 248 5.22 -13.49 15.69
CA ARG A 248 6.21 -13.91 14.69
C ARG A 248 5.80 -13.47 13.29
N PHE A 249 4.52 -13.58 12.94
CA PHE A 249 3.99 -13.12 11.66
C PHE A 249 4.16 -11.60 11.48
N LEU A 250 3.83 -10.80 12.51
CA LEU A 250 4.00 -9.36 12.51
C LEU A 250 5.47 -8.96 12.36
N ILE A 251 6.38 -9.58 13.12
CA ILE A 251 7.82 -9.31 13.02
C ILE A 251 8.35 -9.70 11.64
N SER A 252 7.92 -10.83 11.09
CA SER A 252 8.34 -11.28 9.77
C SER A 252 7.76 -10.44 8.63
N SER A 253 6.66 -9.73 8.87
CA SER A 253 5.90 -8.98 7.86
C SER A 253 5.89 -7.47 8.12
N THR A 254 6.81 -6.95 8.94
CA THR A 254 6.90 -5.51 9.27
C THR A 254 7.01 -4.65 8.01
N PHE A 255 7.83 -5.06 7.05
CA PHE A 255 7.97 -4.38 5.75
C PHE A 255 6.66 -4.30 4.98
N LEU A 256 5.86 -5.37 4.99
CA LEU A 256 4.56 -5.39 4.32
C LEU A 256 3.57 -4.44 4.98
N PHE A 257 3.59 -4.34 6.31
CA PHE A 257 2.76 -3.39 7.04
C PHE A 257 3.15 -1.93 6.74
N ILE A 258 4.45 -1.61 6.73
CA ILE A 258 4.96 -0.28 6.35
C ILE A 258 4.51 0.08 4.93
N LEU A 259 4.61 -0.87 3.99
CA LEU A 259 4.20 -0.67 2.60
C LEU A 259 2.69 -0.38 2.49
N ILE A 260 1.85 -1.11 3.24
CA ILE A 260 0.41 -0.82 3.32
C ILE A 260 0.15 0.58 3.89
N CYS A 261 0.87 0.98 4.95
CA CYS A 261 0.72 2.32 5.53
C CYS A 261 1.08 3.44 4.54
N ILE A 262 2.22 3.30 3.83
CA ILE A 262 2.65 4.25 2.79
C ILE A 262 1.58 4.33 1.70
N LEU A 263 1.07 3.19 1.25
CA LEU A 263 0.05 3.16 0.23
C LEU A 263 -1.25 3.84 0.68
N CYS A 264 -1.75 3.52 1.88
CA CYS A 264 -2.95 4.15 2.43
C CYS A 264 -2.78 5.68 2.53
N TYR A 265 -1.58 6.13 2.90
CA TYR A 265 -1.25 7.56 2.90
C TYR A 265 -1.30 8.16 1.49
N LEU A 266 -0.70 7.51 0.49
CA LEU A 266 -0.73 7.96 -0.91
C LEU A 266 -2.15 8.00 -1.49
N ILE A 267 -2.99 7.02 -1.17
CA ILE A 267 -4.39 6.97 -1.57
C ILE A 267 -5.15 8.15 -0.93
N LYS A 268 -5.01 8.35 0.38
CA LYS A 268 -5.65 9.46 1.11
C LYS A 268 -5.22 10.82 0.54
N TYR A 269 -3.92 10.97 0.27
CA TYR A 269 -3.36 12.17 -0.34
C TYR A 269 -3.94 12.42 -1.74
N SER A 270 -4.03 11.37 -2.57
CA SER A 270 -4.60 11.46 -3.92
C SER A 270 -6.09 11.82 -3.92
N ILE A 271 -6.88 11.25 -3.00
CA ILE A 271 -8.29 11.60 -2.83
C ILE A 271 -8.44 13.07 -2.39
N LYS A 272 -7.64 13.52 -1.41
CA LYS A 272 -7.67 14.92 -0.96
C LYS A 272 -7.31 15.88 -2.09
N ARG A 273 -6.29 15.54 -2.89
CA ARG A 273 -5.84 16.34 -4.03
C ARG A 273 -6.93 16.45 -5.10
N THR A 274 -7.57 15.35 -5.46
CA THR A 274 -8.64 15.36 -6.48
C THR A 274 -9.88 16.15 -6.01
N LYS A 275 -10.25 16.05 -4.73
CA LYS A 275 -11.32 16.88 -4.15
C LYS A 275 -10.99 18.37 -4.21
N ASN A 276 -9.79 18.76 -3.81
CA ASN A 276 -9.34 20.15 -3.87
C ASN A 276 -9.31 20.67 -5.31
N GLN A 277 -8.86 19.85 -6.27
CA GLN A 277 -8.84 20.24 -7.67
C GLN A 277 -10.26 20.48 -8.21
N LYS A 278 -11.20 19.56 -7.96
CA LYS A 278 -12.62 19.75 -8.35
C LYS A 278 -13.23 20.99 -7.71
N PHE A 279 -12.90 21.26 -6.45
CA PHE A 279 -13.37 22.48 -5.77
C PHE A 279 -12.85 23.75 -6.47
N ILE A 280 -11.56 23.79 -6.82
CA ILE A 280 -10.95 24.89 -7.55
C ILE A 280 -11.60 25.06 -8.95
N GLU A 281 -11.80 23.96 -9.67
CA GLU A 281 -12.44 23.95 -10.99
C GLU A 281 -13.88 24.49 -10.93
N ASN A 282 -14.69 24.02 -9.99
CA ASN A 282 -16.06 24.50 -9.78
C ASN A 282 -16.10 25.99 -9.40
N LYS A 283 -15.18 26.44 -8.53
CA LYS A 283 -15.06 27.85 -8.13
C LYS A 283 -14.70 28.73 -9.33
N ALA A 284 -13.74 28.30 -10.15
CA ALA A 284 -13.35 29.02 -11.37
C ALA A 284 -14.47 29.05 -12.41
N GLN A 285 -15.22 27.96 -12.58
CA GLN A 285 -16.38 27.92 -13.46
C GLN A 285 -17.46 28.92 -13.03
N TYR A 286 -17.77 28.96 -11.73
CA TYR A 286 -18.69 29.94 -11.16
C TYR A 286 -18.24 31.39 -11.43
N MET A 287 -16.95 31.68 -11.22
CA MET A 287 -16.38 33.00 -11.51
C MET A 287 -16.46 33.36 -13.00
N ALA A 288 -16.21 32.39 -13.90
CA ALA A 288 -16.33 32.62 -15.34
C ALA A 288 -17.77 32.96 -15.74
N ILE A 289 -18.76 32.28 -15.18
CA ILE A 289 -20.18 32.59 -15.39
C ILE A 289 -20.49 34.01 -14.89
N LYS A 290 -19.96 34.40 -13.72
CA LYS A 290 -20.14 35.75 -13.18
C LYS A 290 -19.55 36.82 -14.11
N VAL A 291 -18.34 36.59 -14.62
CA VAL A 291 -17.68 37.46 -15.60
C VAL A 291 -18.54 37.61 -16.87
N ILE A 292 -19.06 36.50 -17.41
CA ILE A 292 -19.93 36.52 -18.60
C ILE A 292 -21.21 37.35 -18.33
N ASN A 293 -21.85 37.14 -17.18
CA ASN A 293 -23.08 37.85 -16.82
C ASN A 293 -22.84 39.36 -16.66
N GLU A 294 -21.75 39.77 -16.02
CA GLU A 294 -21.39 41.20 -15.87
C GLU A 294 -20.96 41.85 -17.19
N MET A 295 -20.42 41.06 -18.12
CA MET A 295 -19.96 41.53 -19.43
C MET A 295 -21.04 41.43 -20.53
N LYS A 296 -22.24 40.94 -20.20
CA LYS A 296 -23.35 40.74 -21.14
C LYS A 296 -23.70 41.98 -21.98
N ASN A 297 -23.63 43.16 -21.37
CA ASN A 297 -24.01 44.42 -22.00
C ASN A 297 -22.81 45.19 -22.58
N HIS A 298 -21.65 44.53 -22.73
CA HIS A 298 -20.44 45.16 -23.24
C HIS A 298 -20.22 44.76 -24.71
N ASP A 299 -20.63 45.64 -25.62
CA ASP A 299 -20.64 45.36 -27.07
C ASP A 299 -19.26 45.35 -27.72
N SER A 300 -18.24 45.91 -27.07
CA SER A 300 -16.88 46.03 -27.59
C SER A 300 -15.97 44.85 -27.19
N GLU A 301 -15.02 44.52 -28.07
CA GLU A 301 -13.93 43.60 -27.74
C GLU A 301 -13.10 44.20 -26.59
N ILE A 302 -12.81 43.39 -25.57
CA ILE A 302 -12.00 43.78 -24.41
C ILE A 302 -10.77 42.87 -24.31
N ASP A 303 -9.60 43.45 -24.13
CA ASP A 303 -8.38 42.67 -23.93
C ASP A 303 -8.33 42.03 -22.54
N GLU A 304 -7.59 40.93 -22.43
CA GLU A 304 -7.46 40.14 -21.21
C GLU A 304 -6.96 40.93 -20.01
N ASN A 305 -6.04 41.88 -20.20
CA ASN A 305 -5.47 42.64 -19.09
C ASN A 305 -6.46 43.69 -18.58
N THR A 306 -7.17 44.36 -19.48
CA THR A 306 -8.26 45.28 -19.11
C THR A 306 -9.39 44.53 -18.42
N LEU A 307 -9.72 43.32 -18.88
CA LEU A 307 -10.71 42.46 -18.23
C LEU A 307 -10.26 42.05 -16.81
N LYS A 308 -9.02 41.58 -16.63
CA LYS A 308 -8.44 41.26 -15.31
C LYS A 308 -8.47 42.47 -14.39
N HIS A 309 -8.05 43.64 -14.89
CA HIS A 309 -8.03 44.87 -14.10
C HIS A 309 -9.44 45.28 -13.67
N LYS A 310 -10.44 45.18 -14.54
CA LYS A 310 -11.85 45.45 -14.20
C LYS A 310 -12.32 44.57 -13.04
N PHE A 311 -11.98 43.27 -13.07
CA PHE A 311 -12.39 42.32 -12.03
C PHE A 311 -11.46 42.25 -10.81
N SER A 312 -10.29 42.91 -10.84
CA SER A 312 -9.34 42.96 -9.72
C SER A 312 -9.93 43.57 -8.44
N LYS A 313 -10.92 44.46 -8.58
CA LYS A 313 -11.62 45.10 -7.47
C LYS A 313 -12.82 44.30 -6.96
N ASN A 314 -13.21 43.22 -7.65
CA ASN A 314 -14.35 42.39 -7.28
C ASN A 314 -13.88 41.30 -6.31
N PRO A 315 -14.23 41.35 -5.01
CA PRO A 315 -13.72 40.41 -4.01
C PRO A 315 -14.19 38.97 -4.24
N GLU A 316 -15.21 38.76 -5.07
CA GLU A 316 -15.70 37.43 -5.42
C GLU A 316 -14.90 36.75 -6.54
N ILE A 317 -14.04 37.49 -7.25
CA ILE A 317 -13.22 36.94 -8.33
C ILE A 317 -11.77 36.84 -7.87
N ASP A 318 -11.34 35.60 -7.72
CA ASP A 318 -9.99 35.26 -7.29
C ASP A 318 -9.06 35.23 -8.50
N LEU A 319 -8.28 36.30 -8.69
CA LEU A 319 -7.36 36.43 -9.82
C LEU A 319 -6.29 35.33 -9.84
N SER A 320 -6.01 34.66 -8.72
CA SER A 320 -5.09 33.50 -8.70
C SER A 320 -5.61 32.33 -9.55
N LEU A 321 -6.92 32.28 -9.78
CA LEU A 321 -7.59 31.28 -10.60
C LEU A 321 -7.79 31.71 -12.05
N TRP A 322 -7.28 32.89 -12.45
CA TRP A 322 -7.56 33.46 -13.77
C TRP A 322 -7.25 32.54 -14.93
N LEU A 323 -6.16 31.77 -14.87
CA LEU A 323 -5.81 30.81 -15.92
C LEU A 323 -6.91 29.76 -16.16
N ILE A 324 -7.59 29.34 -15.08
CA ILE A 324 -8.68 28.37 -15.15
C ILE A 324 -9.97 29.08 -15.60
N ILE A 325 -10.23 30.28 -15.09
CA ILE A 325 -11.36 31.14 -15.50
C ILE A 325 -11.30 31.40 -17.01
N ASP A 326 -10.15 31.82 -17.52
CA ASP A 326 -9.88 32.05 -18.95
C ASP A 326 -10.17 30.80 -19.78
N SER A 327 -9.72 29.62 -19.33
CA SER A 327 -10.05 28.35 -20.00
C SER A 327 -11.56 28.11 -20.06
N TYR A 328 -12.34 28.47 -19.04
CA TYR A 328 -13.79 28.36 -19.08
C TYR A 328 -14.45 29.43 -19.97
N LEU A 329 -13.94 30.66 -19.95
CA LEU A 329 -14.40 31.72 -20.85
C LEU A 329 -14.21 31.31 -22.32
N LYS A 330 -13.02 30.81 -22.69
CA LYS A 330 -12.70 30.34 -24.05
C LYS A 330 -13.58 29.18 -24.52
N LYS A 331 -14.08 28.34 -23.60
CA LYS A 331 -14.97 27.21 -23.90
C LYS A 331 -16.45 27.59 -23.92
N SER A 332 -16.79 28.76 -23.39
CA SER A 332 -18.19 29.20 -23.29
C SER A 332 -18.73 29.56 -24.68
N PRO A 333 -19.96 29.14 -25.03
CA PRO A 333 -20.59 29.53 -26.30
C PRO A 333 -20.93 31.04 -26.35
N TYR A 334 -20.95 31.72 -25.20
CA TYR A 334 -21.28 33.14 -25.09
C TYR A 334 -20.06 34.06 -25.22
N VAL A 335 -18.88 33.51 -25.51
CA VAL A 335 -17.63 34.28 -25.56
C VAL A 335 -16.83 33.88 -26.79
N ILE A 336 -16.57 34.85 -27.67
CA ILE A 336 -15.58 34.71 -28.74
C ILE A 336 -14.25 35.21 -28.20
N ALA A 337 -13.27 34.31 -28.10
CA ALA A 337 -11.88 34.68 -27.81
C ALA A 337 -11.07 34.75 -29.11
N ARG A 338 -10.33 35.85 -29.31
CA ARG A 338 -9.40 36.04 -30.44
C ARG A 338 -8.02 36.42 -29.91
N LYS A 339 -6.97 35.84 -30.48
CA LYS A 339 -5.58 36.20 -30.14
C LYS A 339 -5.02 37.11 -31.22
N SER A 340 -4.62 38.33 -30.86
CA SER A 340 -4.01 39.30 -31.78
C SER A 340 -2.76 39.88 -31.12
N LYS A 341 -1.62 39.83 -31.85
CA LYS A 341 -0.32 40.32 -31.35
C LYS A 341 0.07 39.79 -29.96
N GLY A 342 -0.29 38.54 -29.66
CA GLY A 342 0.01 37.89 -28.37
C GLY A 342 -0.95 38.21 -27.23
N VAL A 343 -1.94 39.09 -27.44
CA VAL A 343 -2.97 39.44 -26.46
C VAL A 343 -4.27 38.72 -26.79
N THR A 344 -4.94 38.15 -25.78
CA THR A 344 -6.28 37.57 -25.93
C THR A 344 -7.32 38.68 -25.79
N TYR A 345 -8.23 38.78 -26.76
CA TYR A 345 -9.38 39.67 -26.76
C TYR A 345 -10.64 38.81 -26.63
N TYR A 346 -11.60 39.29 -25.83
CA TYR A 346 -12.89 38.63 -25.63
C TYR A 346 -14.00 39.51 -26.16
N ARG A 347 -14.93 38.90 -26.89
CA ARG A 347 -16.22 39.48 -27.26
C ARG A 347 -17.31 38.63 -26.65
N PHE A 348 -18.16 39.24 -25.84
CA PHE A 348 -19.28 38.56 -25.21
C PHE A 348 -20.49 38.67 -26.13
N ILE A 349 -21.05 37.52 -26.52
CA ILE A 349 -22.22 37.45 -27.41
C ILE A 349 -23.36 36.88 -26.59
N LEU A 350 -24.40 37.68 -26.44
CA LEU A 350 -25.66 37.25 -25.84
C LEU A 350 -26.83 37.60 -26.75
#